data_AF-U7V126-F1
#
_entry.id   AF-U7V126-F1
#
_cell.length_a   1.000
_cell.length_b   1.000
_cell.length_c   1.000
_cell.angle_alpha   90.00
_cell.angle_beta   90.00
_cell.angle_gamma   90.00
#
_symmetry.space_group_name_H-M   'P 1'
#
loop_
_entity.id
_entity.type
_entity.pdbx_description
1 polymer ?
#
loop_
_entity_poly.entity_id
_entity_poly.type
_entity_poly.pdbx_seq_one_letter_code
_entity_poly.pdbx_strand_id
1 'polypeptide(L)'
;MRVSHDLQEKKLTADLVVVGSGLFGLTIAEQAATELGLKVALLDRRSHIGGNAYSENEEQTGIEVHRYGAHLFHTSNERVWEYVNRFTDFTNYVHRVYTRHDGVVYPMPINLGTINQFFNAAYSPAEAKALIAEQAGELAGTDPQNLNDKGISLIGRPLYEAFIKHYTAKQWQTPPEELPASIISRLPVRYTYDNRYFNDKYEGLPVGGYTAWLERMAAHPNIEVRLNTDFFSGDHEYSREKVLGQVPVVYTGPVDRYFDYTEGDLSWRTIDLEEEVLPIEDFQGCSVMNYPDADVPFTRIHEFRHFHPERDYTKDATVIMREYSRFANKGDEPYYPVNTSVDREKLLKYRDLAKGEKDMLFGGRLGTYKYLDMHMAIGSALSMFDNKIRPHFAEGATIESGGVDA
;
A
#
# COMPACT_ATOMS: atom_id res chain seq x y z
N MET A 1 -44.08 10.35 -42.38
CA MET A 1 -44.02 10.85 -40.99
C MET A 1 -42.71 10.36 -40.40
N ARG A 2 -41.70 11.21 -40.32
CA ARG A 2 -40.40 10.88 -39.73
C ARG A 2 -40.57 10.95 -38.21
N VAL A 3 -40.34 9.86 -37.51
CA VAL A 3 -40.16 9.87 -36.07
C VAL A 3 -38.68 10.12 -35.83
N SER A 4 -38.32 11.37 -35.56
CA SER A 4 -37.01 11.73 -35.02
C SER A 4 -36.94 11.19 -33.60
N HIS A 5 -36.12 10.15 -33.39
CA HIS A 5 -35.62 9.84 -32.06
C HIS A 5 -34.58 10.91 -31.72
N ASP A 6 -34.99 11.93 -30.97
CA ASP A 6 -34.06 12.73 -30.18
C ASP A 6 -33.51 11.81 -29.08
N LEU A 7 -32.40 11.15 -29.37
CA LEU A 7 -31.48 10.71 -28.32
C LEU A 7 -30.86 12.00 -27.77
N GLN A 8 -31.46 12.57 -26.73
CA GLN A 8 -30.75 13.57 -25.92
C GLN A 8 -29.47 12.90 -25.43
N GLU A 9 -28.32 13.30 -25.98
CA GLU A 9 -27.01 13.01 -25.39
C GLU A 9 -27.08 13.48 -23.94
N LYS A 10 -27.09 12.52 -23.01
CA LYS A 10 -27.17 12.79 -21.59
C LYS A 10 -25.85 13.46 -21.21
N LYS A 11 -25.84 14.79 -21.15
CA LYS A 11 -24.66 15.59 -20.81
C LYS A 11 -24.10 15.09 -19.48
N LEU A 12 -22.83 14.68 -19.47
CA LEU A 12 -22.12 14.28 -18.26
C LEU A 12 -22.19 15.42 -17.24
N THR A 13 -22.52 15.10 -15.99
CA THR A 13 -22.68 16.08 -14.91
C THR A 13 -21.41 16.34 -14.13
N ALA A 14 -20.41 15.47 -14.27
CA ALA A 14 -19.09 15.60 -13.66
C ALA A 14 -18.10 16.27 -14.63
N ASP A 15 -17.23 17.12 -14.10
CA ASP A 15 -16.10 17.73 -14.80
C ASP A 15 -14.88 16.78 -14.80
N LEU A 16 -14.79 15.88 -13.82
CA LEU A 16 -13.72 14.91 -13.65
C LEU A 16 -14.28 13.55 -13.20
N VAL A 17 -13.81 12.46 -13.79
CA VAL A 17 -14.11 11.09 -13.34
C VAL A 17 -12.87 10.48 -12.68
N VAL A 18 -13.02 9.93 -11.49
CA VAL A 18 -11.95 9.24 -10.75
C VAL A 18 -12.36 7.80 -10.54
N VAL A 19 -11.53 6.86 -10.98
CA VAL A 19 -11.78 5.42 -10.88
C VAL A 19 -10.88 4.81 -9.81
N GLY A 20 -11.51 4.31 -8.76
CA GLY A 20 -10.92 3.77 -7.54
C GLY A 20 -10.87 4.81 -6.42
N SER A 21 -11.46 4.46 -5.28
CA SER A 21 -11.58 5.30 -4.07
C SER A 21 -10.48 5.03 -3.05
N GLY A 22 -9.33 4.49 -3.47
CA GLY A 22 -8.13 4.45 -2.64
C GLY A 22 -7.61 5.87 -2.35
N LEU A 23 -6.63 5.98 -1.45
CA LEU A 23 -6.06 7.28 -1.04
C LEU A 23 -5.60 8.16 -2.21
N PHE A 24 -5.09 7.58 -3.30
CA PHE A 24 -4.75 8.35 -4.49
C PHE A 24 -5.99 9.02 -5.10
N GLY A 25 -7.04 8.23 -5.38
CA GLY A 25 -8.27 8.74 -5.99
C GLY A 25 -9.01 9.71 -5.07
N LEU A 26 -9.11 9.42 -3.78
CA LEU A 26 -9.68 10.34 -2.79
C LEU A 26 -8.93 11.67 -2.73
N THR A 27 -7.60 11.65 -2.76
CA THR A 27 -6.79 12.88 -2.76
C THR A 27 -7.06 13.72 -4.01
N ILE A 28 -7.11 13.09 -5.18
CA ILE A 28 -7.45 13.80 -6.43
C ILE A 28 -8.87 14.38 -6.39
N ALA A 29 -9.85 13.56 -6.01
CA ALA A 29 -11.25 13.97 -5.98
C ALA A 29 -11.47 15.15 -5.02
N GLU A 30 -10.87 15.08 -3.83
CA GLU A 30 -10.95 16.14 -2.84
C GLU A 30 -10.25 17.41 -3.30
N GLN A 31 -9.03 17.33 -3.81
CA GLN A 31 -8.30 18.52 -4.29
C GLN A 31 -9.02 19.19 -5.47
N ALA A 32 -9.50 18.40 -6.43
CA ALA A 32 -10.27 18.90 -7.57
C ALA A 32 -11.57 19.60 -7.13
N ALA A 33 -12.28 19.03 -6.15
CA ALA A 33 -13.52 19.60 -5.66
C ALA A 33 -13.30 20.87 -4.81
N THR A 34 -12.32 20.86 -3.92
CA THR A 34 -12.04 21.95 -2.97
C THR A 34 -11.33 23.13 -3.62
N GLU A 35 -10.26 22.88 -4.39
CA GLU A 35 -9.40 23.96 -4.92
C GLU A 35 -9.91 24.56 -6.23
N LEU A 36 -10.67 23.78 -7.01
CA LEU A 36 -11.12 24.17 -8.35
C LEU A 36 -12.64 24.20 -8.47
N GLY A 37 -13.38 23.74 -7.45
CA GLY A 37 -14.85 23.71 -7.48
C GLY A 37 -15.43 22.69 -8.46
N LEU A 38 -14.63 21.73 -8.95
CA LEU A 38 -15.07 20.75 -9.95
C LEU A 38 -16.05 19.75 -9.36
N LYS A 39 -17.01 19.32 -10.18
CA LYS A 39 -17.87 18.17 -9.91
C LYS A 39 -17.10 16.89 -10.25
N VAL A 40 -16.94 16.01 -9.27
CA VAL A 40 -16.17 14.78 -9.40
C VAL A 40 -17.09 13.57 -9.24
N ALA A 41 -17.05 12.65 -10.20
CA ALA A 41 -17.62 11.32 -10.03
C ALA A 41 -16.51 10.36 -9.57
N LEU A 42 -16.59 9.89 -8.32
CA LEU A 42 -15.65 8.93 -7.74
C LEU A 42 -16.27 7.53 -7.76
N LEU A 43 -15.77 6.67 -8.62
CA LEU A 43 -16.27 5.31 -8.81
C LEU A 43 -15.41 4.30 -8.05
N ASP A 44 -16.03 3.34 -7.37
CA ASP A 44 -15.34 2.16 -6.86
C ASP A 44 -16.16 0.90 -7.14
N ARG A 45 -15.47 -0.17 -7.57
CA ARG A 45 -16.09 -1.47 -7.79
C ARG A 45 -16.43 -2.17 -6.46
N ARG A 46 -15.78 -1.79 -5.37
CA ARG A 46 -16.02 -2.34 -4.03
C ARG A 46 -17.25 -1.69 -3.41
N SER A 47 -17.76 -2.32 -2.36
CA SER A 47 -18.92 -1.85 -1.60
C SER A 47 -18.59 -0.79 -0.55
N HIS A 48 -17.35 -0.30 -0.51
CA HIS A 48 -16.85 0.66 0.46
C HIS A 48 -15.77 1.56 -0.18
N ILE A 49 -15.47 2.68 0.47
CA ILE A 49 -14.37 3.57 0.06
C ILE A 49 -13.02 3.13 0.64
N GLY A 50 -11.93 3.73 0.18
CA GLY A 50 -10.61 3.63 0.82
C GLY A 50 -9.64 2.64 0.20
N GLY A 51 -10.11 1.80 -0.74
CA GLY A 51 -9.32 0.70 -1.28
C GLY A 51 -8.83 -0.21 -0.15
N ASN A 52 -7.55 -0.55 -0.14
CA ASN A 52 -7.01 -1.45 0.88
C ASN A 52 -6.87 -0.80 2.27
N ALA A 53 -6.87 0.53 2.37
CA ALA A 53 -6.77 1.21 3.66
C ALA A 53 -8.09 1.20 4.45
N TYR A 54 -9.16 0.66 3.88
CA TYR A 54 -10.44 0.51 4.56
C TYR A 54 -10.33 -0.32 5.84
N SER A 55 -10.98 0.17 6.90
CA SER A 55 -11.12 -0.52 8.18
C SER A 55 -12.59 -0.65 8.58
N GLU A 56 -12.88 -1.65 9.41
CA GLU A 56 -14.22 -1.88 9.95
C GLU A 56 -14.11 -2.41 11.38
N ASN A 57 -15.18 -2.29 12.17
CA ASN A 57 -15.20 -2.91 13.49
C ASN A 57 -15.59 -4.38 13.34
N GLU A 58 -14.81 -5.28 13.92
CA GLU A 58 -15.19 -6.69 14.00
C GLU A 58 -16.45 -6.83 14.87
N GLU A 59 -17.43 -7.60 14.40
CA GLU A 59 -18.81 -7.59 14.89
C GLU A 59 -18.94 -8.01 16.37
N GLN A 60 -18.14 -8.98 16.82
CA GLN A 60 -18.24 -9.55 18.16
C GLN A 60 -17.49 -8.72 19.21
N THR A 61 -16.32 -8.19 18.85
CA THR A 61 -15.39 -7.52 19.77
C THR A 61 -15.49 -6.01 19.71
N GLY A 62 -15.99 -5.45 18.60
CA GLY A 62 -15.95 -4.01 18.32
C GLY A 62 -14.54 -3.47 18.05
N ILE A 63 -13.53 -4.33 17.94
CA ILE A 63 -12.15 -3.94 17.64
C ILE A 63 -12.06 -3.53 16.17
N GLU A 64 -11.46 -2.37 15.90
CA GLU A 64 -11.18 -1.95 14.51
C GLU A 64 -10.15 -2.88 13.86
N VAL A 65 -10.57 -3.54 12.78
CA VAL A 65 -9.74 -4.43 11.95
C VAL A 65 -9.56 -3.86 10.55
N HIS A 66 -8.46 -4.24 9.90
CA HIS A 66 -8.18 -3.82 8.53
C HIS A 66 -8.42 -4.99 7.58
N ARG A 67 -9.47 -4.90 6.78
CA ARG A 67 -9.94 -5.98 5.90
C ARG A 67 -8.89 -6.46 4.89
N TYR A 68 -7.95 -5.59 4.54
CA TYR A 68 -6.93 -5.84 3.51
C TYR A 68 -5.50 -5.72 4.08
N GLY A 69 -5.31 -6.12 5.33
CA GLY A 69 -4.03 -6.16 6.01
C GLY A 69 -3.75 -4.87 6.78
N ALA A 70 -2.84 -4.93 7.76
CA ALA A 70 -2.53 -3.78 8.60
C ALA A 70 -1.96 -2.60 7.76
N HIS A 71 -2.44 -1.40 8.08
CA HIS A 71 -2.04 -0.15 7.45
C HIS A 71 -1.54 0.78 8.55
N LEU A 72 -0.33 1.32 8.38
CA LEU A 72 0.33 2.14 9.38
C LEU A 72 0.69 3.47 8.72
N PHE A 73 0.19 4.58 9.25
CA PHE A 73 0.50 5.87 8.66
C PHE A 73 1.79 6.44 9.25
N HIS A 74 2.75 6.68 8.36
CA HIS A 74 4.03 7.31 8.67
C HIS A 74 4.47 8.15 7.48
N THR A 75 5.13 9.28 7.72
CA THR A 75 5.67 10.16 6.67
C THR A 75 6.67 11.16 7.23
N SER A 76 7.68 11.50 6.42
CA SER A 76 8.55 12.67 6.66
C SER A 76 8.19 13.87 5.77
N ASN A 77 7.19 13.72 4.90
CA ASN A 77 6.71 14.77 4.02
C ASN A 77 5.71 15.67 4.76
N GLU A 78 6.12 16.90 5.08
CA GLU A 78 5.31 17.88 5.83
C GLU A 78 4.03 18.25 5.10
N ARG A 79 4.08 18.45 3.77
CA ARG A 79 2.90 18.77 2.97
C ARG A 79 1.84 17.66 3.06
N VAL A 80 2.29 16.40 3.02
CA VAL A 80 1.38 15.25 3.17
C VAL A 80 0.82 15.20 4.59
N TRP A 81 1.65 15.42 5.61
CA TRP A 81 1.20 15.45 7.00
C TRP A 81 0.14 16.52 7.26
N GLU A 82 0.39 17.75 6.82
CA GLU A 82 -0.56 18.86 6.92
C GLU A 82 -1.85 18.56 6.18
N TYR A 83 -1.77 17.99 4.98
CA TYR A 83 -2.93 17.62 4.18
C TYR A 83 -3.83 16.61 4.90
N VAL A 84 -3.27 15.51 5.42
CA VAL A 84 -4.07 14.45 6.07
C VAL A 84 -4.70 14.92 7.38
N ASN A 85 -4.04 15.82 8.11
CA ASN A 85 -4.56 16.36 9.38
C ASN A 85 -5.80 17.27 9.20
N ARG A 86 -6.14 17.66 7.97
CA ARG A 86 -7.42 18.36 7.70
C ARG A 86 -8.63 17.43 7.86
N PHE A 87 -8.41 16.12 7.80
CA PHE A 87 -9.48 15.12 7.75
C PHE A 87 -9.43 14.12 8.88
N THR A 88 -8.40 14.11 9.72
CA THR A 88 -8.36 13.27 10.91
C THR A 88 -7.27 13.74 11.86
N ASP A 89 -7.51 13.57 13.14
CA ASP A 89 -6.43 13.55 14.12
C ASP A 89 -5.75 12.17 14.10
N PHE A 90 -4.49 12.14 14.51
CA PHE A 90 -3.69 10.92 14.64
C PHE A 90 -3.33 10.67 16.11
N THR A 91 -3.30 9.39 16.50
CA THR A 91 -2.79 8.95 17.79
C THR A 91 -1.26 9.12 17.85
N ASN A 92 -0.68 8.96 19.03
CA ASN A 92 0.77 8.87 19.22
C ASN A 92 1.32 7.44 19.06
N TYR A 93 0.57 6.56 18.37
CA TYR A 93 1.00 5.19 18.12
C TYR A 93 2.34 5.18 17.38
N VAL A 94 3.27 4.36 17.86
CA VAL A 94 4.58 4.13 17.25
C VAL A 94 4.74 2.65 17.02
N HIS A 95 4.76 2.27 15.75
CA HIS A 95 4.78 0.89 15.30
C HIS A 95 6.07 0.21 15.76
N ARG A 96 5.89 -0.96 16.35
CA ARG A 96 6.96 -1.86 16.75
C ARG A 96 6.59 -3.25 16.30
N VAL A 97 7.58 -3.95 15.76
CA VAL A 97 7.42 -5.31 15.26
C VAL A 97 8.37 -6.20 16.03
N TYR A 98 7.91 -7.41 16.29
CA TYR A 98 8.74 -8.48 16.82
C TYR A 98 8.78 -9.63 15.82
N THR A 99 9.79 -10.48 15.93
CA THR A 99 9.93 -11.69 15.10
C THR A 99 10.19 -12.89 15.98
N ARG A 100 9.47 -14.00 15.76
CA ARG A 100 9.60 -15.24 16.52
C ARG A 100 10.37 -16.26 15.69
N HIS A 101 11.63 -16.50 16.04
CA HIS A 101 12.53 -17.47 15.39
C HIS A 101 12.96 -18.53 16.40
N ASP A 102 12.77 -19.80 16.06
CA ASP A 102 13.14 -20.96 16.90
C ASP A 102 12.61 -20.84 18.35
N GLY A 103 11.34 -20.46 18.47
CA GLY A 103 10.66 -20.29 19.75
C GLY A 103 11.04 -19.03 20.54
N VAL A 104 12.00 -18.22 20.08
CA VAL A 104 12.45 -17.00 20.76
C VAL A 104 11.95 -15.75 20.03
N VAL A 105 11.51 -14.73 20.78
CA VAL A 105 10.99 -13.47 20.25
C VAL A 105 12.07 -12.40 20.26
N TYR A 106 12.36 -11.78 19.11
CA TYR A 106 13.36 -10.73 18.93
C TYR A 106 12.74 -9.42 18.45
N PRO A 107 13.28 -8.25 18.83
CA PRO A 107 12.83 -6.97 18.29
C PRO A 107 13.22 -6.82 16.81
N MET A 108 12.35 -6.14 16.04
CA MET A 108 12.59 -5.76 14.66
C MET A 108 12.43 -4.23 14.47
N PRO A 109 13.17 -3.59 13.55
CA PRO A 109 14.22 -4.17 12.70
C PRO A 109 15.44 -4.64 13.49
N ILE A 110 16.32 -5.41 12.85
CA ILE A 110 17.56 -5.90 13.48
C ILE A 110 18.30 -4.72 14.10
N ASN A 111 18.43 -4.74 15.43
CA ASN A 111 19.07 -3.69 16.19
C ASN A 111 20.05 -4.28 17.22
N LEU A 112 20.67 -3.44 18.06
CA LEU A 112 21.64 -3.91 19.06
C LEU A 112 21.02 -4.90 20.05
N GLY A 113 19.73 -4.73 20.37
CA GLY A 113 18.96 -5.68 21.18
C GLY A 113 18.78 -7.03 20.48
N THR A 114 18.42 -7.03 19.19
CA THR A 114 18.33 -8.25 18.37
C THR A 114 19.68 -8.98 18.36
N ILE A 115 20.77 -8.26 18.08
CA ILE A 115 22.12 -8.83 17.97
C ILE A 115 22.55 -9.45 19.31
N ASN A 116 22.44 -8.69 20.40
CA ASN A 116 22.85 -9.18 21.72
C ASN A 116 22.02 -10.37 22.18
N GLN A 117 20.72 -10.38 21.90
CA GLN A 117 19.87 -11.53 22.23
C GLN A 117 20.22 -12.76 21.37
N PHE A 118 20.40 -12.59 20.05
CA PHE A 118 20.66 -13.70 19.12
C PHE A 118 22.02 -14.37 19.36
N PHE A 119 23.06 -13.56 19.62
CA PHE A 119 24.40 -14.06 19.89
C PHE A 119 24.66 -14.34 21.38
N ASN A 120 23.65 -14.17 22.25
CA ASN A 120 23.78 -14.27 23.70
C ASN A 120 25.00 -13.47 24.25
N ALA A 121 25.03 -12.19 23.92
CA ALA A 121 26.17 -11.30 24.11
C ALA A 121 25.76 -9.94 24.68
N ALA A 122 26.76 -9.09 24.96
CA ALA A 122 26.60 -7.73 25.44
C ALA A 122 27.48 -6.76 24.65
N TYR A 123 27.42 -6.85 23.32
CA TYR A 123 28.20 -5.99 22.42
C TYR A 123 27.78 -4.52 22.56
N SER A 124 28.78 -3.66 22.53
CA SER A 124 28.64 -2.24 22.23
C SER A 124 28.31 -2.02 20.74
N PRO A 125 27.85 -0.81 20.35
CA PRO A 125 27.64 -0.48 18.94
C PRO A 125 28.85 -0.76 18.03
N ALA A 126 30.07 -0.52 18.52
CA ALA A 126 31.29 -0.74 17.75
C ALA A 126 31.60 -2.23 17.57
N GLU A 127 31.44 -3.03 18.62
CA GLU A 127 31.66 -4.48 18.57
C GLU A 127 30.61 -5.16 17.70
N ALA A 128 29.33 -4.77 17.81
CA ALA A 128 28.27 -5.28 16.95
C ALA A 128 28.54 -4.97 15.47
N LYS A 129 29.03 -3.77 15.14
CA LYS A 129 29.40 -3.41 13.77
C LYS A 129 30.57 -4.23 13.25
N ALA A 130 31.58 -4.49 14.08
CA ALA A 130 32.71 -5.36 13.74
C ALA A 130 32.25 -6.80 13.49
N LEU A 131 31.38 -7.34 14.36
CA LEU A 131 30.79 -8.67 14.22
C LEU A 131 30.01 -8.80 12.91
N ILE A 132 29.12 -7.86 12.58
CA ILE A 132 28.33 -7.94 11.33
C ILE A 132 29.23 -7.88 10.10
N ALA A 133 30.27 -7.04 10.12
CA ALA A 133 31.24 -6.97 9.03
C ALA A 133 32.03 -8.28 8.87
N GLU A 134 32.39 -8.94 9.97
CA GLU A 134 33.02 -10.27 9.96
C GLU A 134 32.07 -11.33 9.38
N GLN A 135 30.82 -11.34 9.83
CA GLN A 135 29.78 -12.30 9.40
C GLN A 135 29.34 -12.14 7.94
N ALA A 136 29.56 -10.96 7.33
CA ALA A 136 29.36 -10.74 5.90
C ALA A 136 30.39 -11.51 5.04
N GLY A 137 31.54 -11.86 5.62
CA GLY A 137 32.54 -12.75 5.01
C GLY A 137 32.95 -12.33 3.60
N GLU A 138 32.88 -13.27 2.66
CA GLU A 138 33.25 -13.07 1.25
C GLU A 138 32.40 -12.01 0.51
N LEU A 139 31.21 -11.68 1.04
CA LEU A 139 30.32 -10.69 0.45
C LEU A 139 30.56 -9.28 0.99
N ALA A 140 31.43 -9.12 1.99
CA ALA A 140 31.76 -7.81 2.53
C ALA A 140 32.37 -6.89 1.46
N GLY A 141 31.78 -5.71 1.26
CA GLY A 141 32.25 -4.72 0.28
C GLY A 141 31.98 -5.06 -1.18
N THR A 142 31.20 -6.10 -1.48
CA THR A 142 30.74 -6.44 -2.83
C THR A 142 29.50 -5.62 -3.22
N ASP A 143 29.10 -5.68 -4.50
CA ASP A 143 27.81 -5.14 -4.99
C ASP A 143 26.91 -6.25 -5.54
N PRO A 144 26.23 -7.02 -4.67
CA PRO A 144 25.44 -8.16 -5.09
C PRO A 144 24.23 -7.77 -5.93
N GLN A 145 23.89 -8.63 -6.90
CA GLN A 145 22.80 -8.39 -7.85
C GLN A 145 21.47 -9.06 -7.45
N ASN A 146 21.51 -9.99 -6.49
CA ASN A 146 20.33 -10.67 -5.94
C ASN A 146 20.10 -10.32 -4.45
N LEU A 147 18.89 -10.58 -3.97
CA LEU A 147 18.46 -10.28 -2.60
C LEU A 147 19.24 -11.10 -1.56
N ASN A 148 19.50 -12.38 -1.84
CA ASN A 148 20.21 -13.27 -0.92
C ASN A 148 21.58 -12.72 -0.52
N ASP A 149 22.42 -12.48 -1.51
CA ASP A 149 23.80 -12.03 -1.30
C ASP A 149 23.81 -10.59 -0.78
N LYS A 150 22.84 -9.77 -1.21
CA LYS A 150 22.66 -8.42 -0.65
C LYS A 150 22.30 -8.47 0.83
N GLY A 151 21.41 -9.38 1.24
CA GLY A 151 21.05 -9.59 2.64
C GLY A 151 22.27 -9.99 3.46
N ILE A 152 23.00 -11.03 3.03
CA ILE A 152 24.19 -11.53 3.73
C ILE A 152 25.27 -10.44 3.83
N SER A 153 25.52 -9.68 2.77
CA SER A 153 26.53 -8.61 2.81
C SER A 153 26.20 -7.48 3.79
N LEU A 154 24.90 -7.28 4.09
CA LEU A 154 24.44 -6.22 5.00
C LEU A 154 24.38 -6.65 6.46
N ILE A 155 23.96 -7.90 6.74
CA ILE A 155 23.63 -8.34 8.11
C ILE A 155 24.36 -9.61 8.55
N GLY A 156 25.21 -10.17 7.69
CA GLY A 156 25.87 -11.43 7.93
C GLY A 156 24.96 -12.65 7.74
N ARG A 157 25.57 -13.80 7.45
CA ARG A 157 24.83 -15.03 7.11
C ARG A 157 23.89 -15.52 8.23
N PRO A 158 24.28 -15.57 9.51
CA PRO A 158 23.42 -16.11 10.55
C PRO A 158 22.10 -15.34 10.72
N LEU A 159 22.17 -14.01 10.78
CA LEU A 159 20.97 -13.16 10.94
C LEU A 159 20.11 -13.18 9.67
N TYR A 160 20.73 -13.26 8.50
CA TYR A 160 20.02 -13.38 7.23
C TYR A 160 19.21 -14.69 7.16
N GLU A 161 19.83 -15.82 7.48
CA GLU A 161 19.16 -17.12 7.47
C GLU A 161 18.05 -17.19 8.54
N ALA A 162 18.28 -16.62 9.72
CA ALA A 162 17.30 -16.58 10.81
C ALA A 162 16.08 -15.70 10.52
N PHE A 163 16.29 -14.47 10.03
CA PHE A 163 15.23 -13.46 10.02
C PHE A 163 14.72 -13.05 8.64
N ILE A 164 15.51 -13.26 7.58
CA ILE A 164 15.22 -12.69 6.25
C ILE A 164 14.92 -13.75 5.21
N LYS A 165 15.75 -14.81 5.10
CA LYS A 165 15.71 -15.78 3.99
C LYS A 165 14.32 -16.39 3.79
N HIS A 166 13.81 -17.05 4.83
CA HIS A 166 12.56 -17.79 4.76
C HIS A 166 11.33 -16.88 4.84
N TYR A 167 11.40 -15.77 5.59
CA TYR A 167 10.36 -14.74 5.57
C TYR A 167 10.16 -14.16 4.16
N THR A 168 11.27 -13.82 3.49
CA THR A 168 11.26 -13.30 2.12
C THR A 168 10.72 -14.34 1.14
N ALA A 169 11.17 -15.59 1.25
CA ALA A 169 10.66 -16.67 0.41
C ALA A 169 9.14 -16.86 0.57
N LYS A 170 8.59 -16.76 1.78
CA LYS A 170 7.13 -16.80 2.00
C LYS A 170 6.43 -15.58 1.41
N GLN A 171 6.96 -14.38 1.67
CA GLN A 171 6.37 -13.12 1.21
C GLN A 171 6.35 -12.97 -0.32
N TRP A 172 7.33 -13.53 -1.01
CA TRP A 172 7.47 -13.39 -2.47
C TRP A 172 7.18 -14.69 -3.25
N GLN A 173 7.06 -15.85 -2.58
CA GLN A 173 7.09 -17.19 -3.18
C GLN A 173 8.11 -17.31 -4.31
N THR A 174 9.28 -16.73 -4.07
CA THR A 174 10.42 -16.74 -4.98
C THR A 174 11.66 -16.86 -4.11
N PRO A 175 12.60 -17.75 -4.45
CA PRO A 175 13.87 -17.84 -3.74
C PRO A 175 14.57 -16.47 -3.71
N PRO A 176 15.12 -16.03 -2.56
CA PRO A 176 15.90 -14.80 -2.45
C PRO A 176 17.01 -14.64 -3.50
N GLU A 177 17.57 -15.73 -4.00
CA GLU A 177 18.60 -15.75 -5.05
C GLU A 177 18.07 -15.33 -6.42
N GLU A 178 16.76 -15.47 -6.66
CA GLU A 178 16.07 -15.07 -7.90
C GLU A 178 15.43 -13.68 -7.81
N LEU A 179 15.45 -13.06 -6.63
CA LEU A 179 14.92 -11.73 -6.39
C LEU A 179 16.00 -10.65 -6.61
N PRO A 180 15.68 -9.50 -7.22
CA PRO A 180 16.66 -8.45 -7.45
C PRO A 180 17.11 -7.81 -6.13
N ALA A 181 18.40 -7.45 -6.05
CA ALA A 181 18.97 -6.78 -4.87
C ALA A 181 18.26 -5.46 -4.50
N SER A 182 17.59 -4.81 -5.45
CA SER A 182 16.86 -3.55 -5.24
C SER A 182 15.67 -3.68 -4.27
N ILE A 183 15.12 -4.88 -4.06
CA ILE A 183 14.09 -5.13 -3.04
C ILE A 183 14.64 -4.81 -1.65
N ILE A 184 15.93 -5.06 -1.43
CA ILE A 184 16.65 -4.67 -0.22
C ILE A 184 17.67 -3.61 -0.61
N SER A 185 17.18 -2.39 -0.84
CA SER A 185 18.07 -1.24 -1.02
C SER A 185 18.81 -0.89 0.29
N ARG A 186 18.15 -1.09 1.44
CA ARG A 186 18.71 -0.97 2.80
C ARG A 186 17.95 -1.89 3.77
N LEU A 187 18.60 -2.91 4.34
CA LEU A 187 18.16 -3.47 5.63
C LEU A 187 18.77 -2.59 6.72
N PRO A 188 17.98 -1.82 7.48
CA PRO A 188 18.55 -0.95 8.51
C PRO A 188 18.96 -1.80 9.71
N VAL A 189 20.18 -2.34 9.70
CA VAL A 189 20.81 -2.80 10.95
C VAL A 189 21.09 -1.56 11.79
N ARG A 190 20.47 -1.49 12.96
CA ARG A 190 20.66 -0.37 13.88
C ARG A 190 21.65 -0.76 14.96
N TYR A 191 22.78 -0.05 15.04
CA TYR A 191 23.72 -0.21 16.16
C TYR A 191 23.29 0.60 17.39
N THR A 192 21.99 0.60 17.69
CA THR A 192 21.33 1.22 18.85
C THR A 192 20.20 0.29 19.32
N TYR A 193 19.57 0.59 20.46
CA TYR A 193 18.39 -0.15 20.94
C TYR A 193 17.06 0.38 20.40
N ASP A 194 17.08 1.30 19.42
CA ASP A 194 15.85 1.83 18.82
C ASP A 194 15.11 0.73 18.05
N ASN A 195 13.91 0.39 18.51
CA ASN A 195 13.06 -0.66 17.94
C ASN A 195 11.80 -0.10 17.25
N ARG A 196 11.72 1.21 16.99
CA ARG A 196 10.63 1.77 16.17
C ARG A 196 10.69 1.21 14.77
N TYR A 197 9.60 0.74 14.18
CA TYR A 197 9.69 0.10 12.87
C TYR A 197 10.01 1.13 11.77
N PHE A 198 9.39 2.29 11.84
CA PHE A 198 9.65 3.42 10.94
C PHE A 198 10.64 4.42 11.53
N ASN A 199 11.28 5.21 10.66
CA ASN A 199 12.19 6.30 11.06
C ASN A 199 11.62 7.68 10.66
N ASP A 200 10.37 7.72 10.21
CA ASP A 200 9.75 8.94 9.72
C ASP A 200 9.47 9.96 10.83
N LYS A 201 9.39 11.24 10.44
CA LYS A 201 9.15 12.35 11.38
C LYS A 201 7.76 12.28 12.01
N TYR A 202 6.75 11.93 11.23
CA TYR A 202 5.35 11.83 11.67
C TYR A 202 4.87 10.39 11.56
N GLU A 203 4.19 9.92 12.58
CA GLU A 203 3.65 8.56 12.68
C GLU A 203 2.43 8.58 13.60
N GLY A 204 1.42 7.77 13.26
CA GLY A 204 0.24 7.57 14.10
C GLY A 204 -0.84 6.79 13.37
N LEU A 205 -1.95 6.54 14.06
CA LEU A 205 -3.14 5.93 13.48
C LEU A 205 -4.32 6.89 13.57
N PRO A 206 -5.25 6.91 12.60
CA PRO A 206 -6.39 7.81 12.65
C PRO A 206 -7.23 7.57 13.92
N VAL A 207 -7.47 8.60 14.73
CA VAL A 207 -8.18 8.45 16.02
C VAL A 207 -9.55 7.81 15.84
N GLY A 208 -10.29 8.23 14.81
CA GLY A 208 -11.61 7.69 14.45
C GLY A 208 -11.58 6.45 13.56
N GLY A 209 -10.40 5.89 13.29
CA GLY A 209 -10.21 4.80 12.34
C GLY A 209 -10.07 5.26 10.89
N TYR A 210 -9.54 4.37 10.04
CA TYR A 210 -9.25 4.71 8.64
C TYR A 210 -10.51 5.06 7.87
N THR A 211 -11.60 4.29 8.00
CA THR A 211 -12.83 4.57 7.25
C THR A 211 -13.40 5.95 7.57
N ALA A 212 -13.41 6.37 8.84
CA ALA A 212 -13.88 7.71 9.20
C ALA A 212 -13.00 8.83 8.61
N TRP A 213 -11.68 8.61 8.52
CA TRP A 213 -10.78 9.53 7.81
C TRP A 213 -11.12 9.61 6.33
N LEU A 214 -11.25 8.46 5.66
CA LEU A 214 -11.51 8.37 4.23
C LEU A 214 -12.89 8.98 3.86
N GLU A 215 -13.90 8.79 4.69
CA GLU A 215 -15.24 9.37 4.51
C GLU A 215 -15.19 10.89 4.57
N ARG A 216 -14.39 11.46 5.47
CA ARG A 216 -14.18 12.91 5.56
C ARG A 216 -13.44 13.48 4.36
N MET A 217 -12.55 12.72 3.70
CA MET A 217 -11.96 13.13 2.42
C MET A 217 -13.01 13.20 1.30
N ALA A 218 -13.95 12.26 1.27
CA ALA A 218 -15.01 12.23 0.27
C ALA A 218 -16.19 13.17 0.57
N ALA A 219 -16.29 13.70 1.80
CA ALA A 219 -17.40 14.52 2.28
C ALA A 219 -17.37 15.96 1.73
N HIS A 220 -17.60 16.10 0.42
CA HIS A 220 -17.69 17.40 -0.24
C HIS A 220 -18.92 17.43 -1.18
N PRO A 221 -19.70 18.52 -1.24
CA PRO A 221 -20.94 18.58 -2.05
C PRO A 221 -20.74 18.38 -3.55
N ASN A 222 -19.52 18.56 -4.05
CA ASN A 222 -19.18 18.33 -5.45
C ASN A 222 -18.61 16.93 -5.74
N ILE A 223 -18.48 16.05 -4.74
CA ILE A 223 -17.99 14.67 -4.93
C ILE A 223 -19.19 13.72 -4.89
N GLU A 224 -19.48 13.09 -6.02
CA GLU A 224 -20.45 12.00 -6.13
C GLU A 224 -19.72 10.66 -6.00
N VAL A 225 -19.92 9.95 -4.90
CA VAL A 225 -19.34 8.60 -4.70
C VAL A 225 -20.31 7.54 -5.22
N ARG A 226 -19.83 6.66 -6.12
CA ARG A 226 -20.57 5.49 -6.62
C ARG A 226 -19.81 4.20 -6.31
N LEU A 227 -20.29 3.47 -5.31
CA LEU A 227 -19.77 2.16 -4.92
C LEU A 227 -20.42 1.05 -5.75
N ASN A 228 -19.87 -0.15 -5.71
CA ASN A 228 -20.31 -1.31 -6.51
C ASN A 228 -20.42 -0.98 -8.02
N THR A 229 -19.56 -0.10 -8.51
CA THR A 229 -19.62 0.44 -9.87
C THR A 229 -18.30 0.17 -10.59
N ASP A 230 -18.31 -0.83 -11.49
CA ASP A 230 -17.14 -1.14 -12.34
C ASP A 230 -17.08 -0.17 -13.52
N PHE A 231 -15.98 0.58 -13.64
CA PHE A 231 -15.74 1.54 -14.71
C PHE A 231 -15.87 0.98 -16.14
N PHE A 232 -15.65 -0.32 -16.31
CA PHE A 232 -15.79 -0.99 -17.61
C PHE A 232 -17.23 -1.45 -17.90
N SER A 233 -18.16 -1.34 -16.94
CA SER A 233 -19.55 -1.72 -17.12
C SER A 233 -20.32 -0.66 -17.92
N GLY A 234 -21.07 -1.07 -18.94
CA GLY A 234 -21.83 -0.16 -19.81
C GLY A 234 -23.15 0.36 -19.21
N ASP A 235 -23.51 -0.03 -17.99
CA ASP A 235 -24.82 0.24 -17.36
C ASP A 235 -24.94 1.61 -16.69
N HIS A 236 -23.84 2.35 -16.52
CA HIS A 236 -23.84 3.71 -15.97
C HIS A 236 -23.24 4.75 -16.93
N GLU A 237 -23.48 6.04 -16.69
CA GLU A 237 -23.07 7.15 -17.56
C GLU A 237 -21.56 7.42 -17.54
N TYR A 238 -20.88 7.10 -16.45
CA TYR A 238 -19.44 7.32 -16.28
C TYR A 238 -18.56 6.14 -16.74
N SER A 239 -19.08 5.26 -17.58
CA SER A 239 -18.32 4.10 -18.07
C SER A 239 -17.24 4.53 -19.06
N ARG A 240 -16.16 3.74 -19.19
CA ARG A 240 -15.02 4.05 -20.08
C ARG A 240 -15.46 4.52 -21.47
N GLU A 241 -16.32 3.75 -22.12
CA GLU A 241 -16.81 4.04 -23.49
C GLU A 241 -17.56 5.38 -23.59
N LYS A 242 -18.18 5.83 -22.50
CA LYS A 242 -19.00 7.05 -22.47
C LYS A 242 -18.24 8.29 -22.01
N VAL A 243 -17.09 8.16 -21.36
CA VAL A 243 -16.33 9.31 -20.83
C VAL A 243 -15.08 9.65 -21.63
N LEU A 244 -14.50 8.68 -22.34
CA LEU A 244 -13.25 8.87 -23.08
C LEU A 244 -13.34 10.02 -24.08
N GLY A 245 -12.42 10.97 -23.96
CA GLY A 245 -12.35 12.19 -24.80
C GLY A 245 -13.52 13.17 -24.60
N GLN A 246 -14.39 12.94 -23.62
CA GLN A 246 -15.48 13.85 -23.25
C GLN A 246 -15.20 14.58 -21.94
N VAL A 247 -14.64 13.88 -20.96
CA VAL A 247 -14.20 14.43 -19.68
C VAL A 247 -12.88 13.78 -19.28
N PRO A 248 -11.98 14.49 -18.59
CA PRO A 248 -10.79 13.89 -18.03
C PRO A 248 -11.09 12.75 -17.07
N VAL A 249 -10.25 11.71 -17.10
CA VAL A 249 -10.37 10.55 -16.23
C VAL A 249 -9.06 10.28 -15.51
N VAL A 250 -9.12 10.09 -14.20
CA VAL A 250 -8.01 9.56 -13.40
C VAL A 250 -8.31 8.11 -13.05
N TYR A 251 -7.53 7.18 -13.58
CA TYR A 251 -7.70 5.76 -13.36
C TYR A 251 -6.62 5.19 -12.44
N THR A 252 -7.06 4.55 -11.37
CA THR A 252 -6.17 3.96 -10.35
C THR A 252 -6.27 2.43 -10.28
N GLY A 253 -7.04 1.81 -11.18
CA GLY A 253 -7.14 0.35 -11.31
C GLY A 253 -5.93 -0.27 -12.04
N PRO A 254 -5.88 -1.59 -12.22
CA PRO A 254 -4.77 -2.27 -12.89
C PRO A 254 -4.59 -1.79 -14.34
N VAL A 255 -3.38 -1.36 -14.68
CA VAL A 255 -3.06 -0.80 -16.01
C VAL A 255 -3.17 -1.84 -17.12
N ASP A 256 -2.78 -3.09 -16.86
CA ASP A 256 -2.92 -4.21 -17.78
C ASP A 256 -4.40 -4.51 -18.08
N ARG A 257 -5.26 -4.53 -17.05
CA ARG A 257 -6.71 -4.71 -17.21
C ARG A 257 -7.33 -3.64 -18.09
N TYR A 258 -6.89 -2.38 -17.96
CA TYR A 258 -7.42 -1.27 -18.75
C TYR A 258 -7.24 -1.48 -20.25
N PHE A 259 -6.09 -2.03 -20.64
CA PHE A 259 -5.77 -2.39 -22.02
C PHE A 259 -6.14 -3.84 -22.38
N ASP A 260 -7.05 -4.45 -21.62
CA ASP A 260 -7.51 -5.83 -21.84
C ASP A 260 -6.37 -6.85 -21.98
N TYR A 261 -5.30 -6.65 -21.20
CA TYR A 261 -4.14 -7.54 -21.12
C TYR A 261 -3.40 -7.74 -22.46
N THR A 262 -3.46 -6.77 -23.39
CA THR A 262 -2.87 -6.89 -24.75
C THR A 262 -1.37 -7.16 -24.76
N GLU A 263 -0.63 -6.73 -23.73
CA GLU A 263 0.81 -7.00 -23.56
C GLU A 263 1.08 -8.12 -22.53
N GLY A 264 0.03 -8.85 -22.15
CA GLY A 264 0.04 -9.90 -21.13
C GLY A 264 -0.15 -9.37 -19.71
N ASP A 265 -0.52 -10.26 -18.79
CA ASP A 265 -0.77 -9.93 -17.39
C ASP A 265 0.53 -9.50 -16.68
N LEU A 266 0.44 -8.44 -15.87
CA LEU A 266 1.49 -8.05 -14.94
C LEU A 266 1.38 -8.94 -13.70
N SER A 267 2.51 -9.40 -13.17
CA SER A 267 2.48 -10.33 -12.03
C SER A 267 2.32 -9.60 -10.69
N TRP A 268 1.37 -10.06 -9.88
CA TRP A 268 1.10 -9.49 -8.56
C TRP A 268 1.21 -10.54 -7.48
N ARG A 269 1.60 -10.09 -6.28
CA ARG A 269 1.36 -10.80 -5.03
C ARG A 269 0.00 -10.41 -4.48
N THR A 270 -0.65 -11.35 -3.83
CA THR A 270 -1.82 -11.13 -3.00
C THR A 270 -1.59 -11.71 -1.61
N ILE A 271 -2.50 -11.40 -0.69
CA ILE A 271 -2.52 -11.96 0.65
C ILE A 271 -3.89 -12.54 0.95
N ASP A 272 -3.90 -13.65 1.67
CA ASP A 272 -5.09 -14.19 2.33
C ASP A 272 -4.96 -13.91 3.84
N LEU A 273 -6.03 -13.42 4.45
CA LEU A 273 -6.10 -13.10 5.87
C LEU A 273 -7.09 -14.05 6.53
N GLU A 274 -6.59 -14.88 7.43
CA GLU A 274 -7.41 -15.78 8.24
C GLU A 274 -7.69 -15.10 9.58
N GLU A 275 -8.91 -14.58 9.71
CA GLU A 275 -9.40 -13.92 10.92
C GLU A 275 -9.87 -14.95 11.96
N GLU A 276 -9.51 -14.73 13.22
CA GLU A 276 -9.94 -15.54 14.35
C GLU A 276 -10.25 -14.63 15.55
N VAL A 277 -11.47 -14.77 16.09
CA VAL A 277 -11.86 -14.18 17.38
C VAL A 277 -11.58 -15.21 18.49
N LEU A 278 -10.73 -14.83 19.43
CA LEU A 278 -10.25 -15.69 20.51
C LEU A 278 -10.87 -15.27 21.85
N PRO A 279 -11.33 -16.20 22.72
CA PRO A 279 -11.93 -15.90 24.02
C PRO A 279 -10.85 -15.63 25.10
N ILE A 280 -9.92 -14.72 24.80
CA ILE A 280 -8.85 -14.24 25.68
C ILE A 280 -8.64 -12.74 25.44
N GLU A 281 -8.15 -12.01 26.44
CA GLU A 281 -7.88 -10.58 26.28
C GLU A 281 -6.75 -10.31 25.27
N ASP A 282 -5.66 -11.06 25.38
CA ASP A 282 -4.40 -10.74 24.69
C ASP A 282 -3.72 -12.03 24.22
N PHE A 283 -3.52 -12.14 22.90
CA PHE A 283 -2.93 -13.32 22.27
C PHE A 283 -1.40 -13.26 22.24
N GLN A 284 -0.82 -12.11 21.88
CA GLN A 284 0.63 -12.00 21.64
C GLN A 284 1.30 -10.77 22.26
N GLY A 285 0.55 -9.86 22.90
CA GLY A 285 1.08 -8.69 23.61
C GLY A 285 1.68 -7.62 22.71
N CYS A 286 1.47 -7.70 21.39
CA CYS A 286 1.93 -6.71 20.43
C CYS A 286 1.06 -6.72 19.17
N SER A 287 1.09 -5.61 18.41
CA SER A 287 0.25 -5.48 17.22
C SER A 287 0.65 -6.40 16.08
N VAL A 288 1.95 -6.69 15.92
CA VAL A 288 2.46 -7.53 14.82
C VAL A 288 3.61 -8.41 15.29
N MET A 289 3.45 -9.71 15.10
CA MET A 289 4.49 -10.72 15.28
C MET A 289 4.82 -11.37 13.94
N ASN A 290 6.05 -11.22 13.48
CA ASN A 290 6.57 -11.91 12.30
C ASN A 290 7.00 -13.34 12.65
N TYR A 291 6.87 -14.24 11.69
CA TYR A 291 7.30 -15.63 11.79
C TYR A 291 8.21 -15.91 10.59
N PRO A 292 9.53 -15.81 10.71
CA PRO A 292 10.44 -15.99 9.60
C PRO A 292 10.67 -17.47 9.27
N ASP A 293 10.41 -18.38 10.22
CA ASP A 293 10.74 -19.80 10.11
C ASP A 293 10.01 -20.50 8.95
N ALA A 294 10.71 -21.45 8.32
CA ALA A 294 10.27 -22.12 7.10
C ALA A 294 9.10 -23.09 7.30
N ASP A 295 8.97 -23.63 8.51
CA ASP A 295 7.90 -24.55 8.92
C ASP A 295 6.60 -23.84 9.31
N VAL A 296 6.62 -22.50 9.46
CA VAL A 296 5.42 -21.69 9.69
C VAL A 296 4.84 -21.20 8.36
N PRO A 297 3.58 -21.53 8.01
CA PRO A 297 3.04 -21.26 6.67
C PRO A 297 2.66 -19.79 6.43
N PHE A 298 2.30 -19.03 7.47
CA PHE A 298 2.00 -17.60 7.38
C PHE A 298 3.26 -16.74 7.59
N THR A 299 3.21 -15.48 7.15
CA THR A 299 4.32 -14.51 7.32
C THR A 299 4.26 -13.85 8.69
N ARG A 300 3.07 -13.47 9.15
CA ARG A 300 2.87 -12.73 10.40
C ARG A 300 1.45 -12.89 10.95
N ILE A 301 1.31 -12.52 12.22
CA ILE A 301 0.04 -12.38 12.92
C ILE A 301 -0.16 -10.93 13.34
N HIS A 302 -1.32 -10.38 12.98
CA HIS A 302 -1.79 -9.08 13.45
C HIS A 302 -2.73 -9.30 14.64
N GLU A 303 -2.58 -8.53 15.71
CA GLU A 303 -3.54 -8.48 16.82
C GLU A 303 -4.01 -7.03 16.99
N PHE A 304 -5.25 -6.76 16.59
CA PHE A 304 -5.66 -5.40 16.26
C PHE A 304 -5.92 -4.50 17.47
N ARG A 305 -6.25 -5.07 18.64
CA ARG A 305 -6.43 -4.29 19.87
C ARG A 305 -5.21 -3.44 20.23
N HIS A 306 -4.02 -3.90 19.86
CA HIS A 306 -2.75 -3.23 20.17
C HIS A 306 -2.43 -2.06 19.24
N PHE A 307 -3.20 -1.86 18.16
CA PHE A 307 -3.08 -0.65 17.33
C PHE A 307 -3.70 0.57 18.02
N HIS A 308 -4.80 0.39 18.75
CA HIS A 308 -5.50 1.45 19.46
C HIS A 308 -5.59 1.18 20.97
N PRO A 309 -4.46 1.18 21.70
CA PRO A 309 -4.44 0.90 23.14
C PRO A 309 -5.15 1.98 23.97
N GLU A 310 -5.46 3.13 23.38
CA GLU A 310 -6.26 4.19 24.01
C GLU A 310 -7.76 3.90 24.05
N ARG A 311 -8.23 2.91 23.28
CA ARG A 311 -9.66 2.53 23.22
C ARG A 311 -9.99 1.49 24.28
N ASP A 312 -11.17 1.65 24.87
CA ASP A 312 -11.71 0.71 25.87
C ASP A 312 -12.43 -0.44 25.15
N TYR A 313 -11.65 -1.41 24.68
CA TYR A 313 -12.17 -2.63 24.06
C TYR A 313 -12.54 -3.69 25.11
N THR A 314 -13.32 -4.69 24.66
CA THR A 314 -13.61 -5.85 25.48
C THR A 314 -12.34 -6.54 26.00
N LYS A 315 -12.44 -7.13 27.19
CA LYS A 315 -11.38 -7.93 27.82
C LYS A 315 -11.63 -9.43 27.75
N ASP A 316 -12.81 -9.83 27.27
CA ASP A 316 -13.19 -11.23 27.18
C ASP A 316 -12.75 -11.87 25.86
N ALA A 317 -12.36 -11.05 24.88
CA ALA A 317 -11.94 -11.52 23.56
C ALA A 317 -10.94 -10.57 22.88
N THR A 318 -10.24 -11.11 21.87
CA THR A 318 -9.37 -10.39 20.94
C THR A 318 -9.58 -10.92 19.52
N VAL A 319 -9.22 -10.13 18.52
CA VAL A 319 -9.24 -10.54 17.11
C VAL A 319 -7.82 -10.53 16.55
N ILE A 320 -7.45 -11.65 15.93
CA ILE A 320 -6.18 -11.80 15.23
C ILE A 320 -6.41 -12.10 13.75
N MET A 321 -5.42 -11.77 12.92
CA MET A 321 -5.36 -12.22 11.53
C MET A 321 -4.01 -12.86 11.23
N ARG A 322 -4.03 -14.08 10.70
CA ARG A 322 -2.83 -14.73 10.12
C ARG A 322 -2.73 -14.36 8.64
N GLU A 323 -1.59 -13.84 8.23
CA GLU A 323 -1.35 -13.39 6.86
C GLU A 323 -0.58 -14.44 6.05
N TYR A 324 -1.17 -14.92 4.96
CA TYR A 324 -0.55 -15.81 4.00
C TYR A 324 -0.30 -15.06 2.70
N SER A 325 0.91 -15.17 2.16
CA SER A 325 1.27 -14.46 0.93
C SER A 325 1.34 -15.44 -0.24
N ARG A 326 0.75 -15.08 -1.38
CA ARG A 326 0.78 -15.89 -2.59
C ARG A 326 0.79 -15.08 -3.89
N PHE A 327 1.04 -15.75 -5.02
CA PHE A 327 0.76 -15.16 -6.33
C PHE A 327 -0.74 -14.88 -6.49
N ALA A 328 -1.06 -13.71 -7.05
CA ALA A 328 -2.41 -13.33 -7.40
C ALA A 328 -2.81 -14.02 -8.71
N ASN A 329 -3.93 -14.75 -8.69
CA ASN A 329 -4.60 -15.22 -9.88
C ASN A 329 -5.56 -14.14 -10.41
N LYS A 330 -6.09 -14.36 -11.61
CA LYS A 330 -7.13 -13.49 -12.16
C LYS A 330 -8.35 -13.48 -11.24
N GLY A 331 -8.77 -12.29 -10.83
CA GLY A 331 -9.88 -12.09 -9.89
C GLY A 331 -9.45 -11.86 -8.44
N ASP A 332 -8.22 -12.24 -8.07
CA ASP A 332 -7.67 -11.87 -6.77
C ASP A 332 -7.39 -10.36 -6.70
N GLU A 333 -7.40 -9.82 -5.49
CA GLU A 333 -6.98 -8.44 -5.26
C GLU A 333 -5.45 -8.31 -5.41
N PRO A 334 -4.94 -7.42 -6.27
CA PRO A 334 -3.50 -7.20 -6.41
C PRO A 334 -2.95 -6.32 -5.28
N TYR A 335 -1.95 -6.82 -4.53
CA TYR A 335 -1.32 -6.11 -3.40
C TYR A 335 0.07 -5.58 -3.73
N TYR A 336 1.01 -6.45 -4.11
CA TYR A 336 2.41 -6.05 -4.34
C TYR A 336 2.83 -6.38 -5.76
N PRO A 337 3.38 -5.42 -6.54
CA PRO A 337 3.94 -5.74 -7.85
C PRO A 337 5.18 -6.61 -7.66
N VAL A 338 5.30 -7.71 -8.40
CA VAL A 338 6.48 -8.61 -8.31
C VAL A 338 7.69 -7.97 -8.99
N ASN A 339 7.45 -7.19 -10.05
CA ASN A 339 8.45 -6.38 -10.74
C ASN A 339 9.66 -7.18 -11.27
N THR A 340 9.41 -8.35 -11.84
CA THR A 340 10.42 -9.14 -12.58
C THR A 340 10.92 -8.38 -13.81
N SER A 341 12.00 -8.84 -14.46
CA SER A 341 12.45 -8.28 -15.75
C SER A 341 11.35 -8.32 -16.81
N VAL A 342 10.61 -9.44 -16.88
CA VAL A 342 9.50 -9.63 -17.82
C VAL A 342 8.37 -8.64 -17.53
N ASP A 343 8.03 -8.39 -16.27
CA ASP A 343 7.00 -7.38 -15.94
C ASP A 343 7.43 -5.98 -16.35
N ARG A 344 8.71 -5.63 -16.17
CA ARG A 344 9.22 -4.31 -16.56
C ARG A 344 9.12 -4.08 -18.07
N GLU A 345 9.43 -5.09 -18.87
CA GLU A 345 9.26 -5.02 -20.32
C GLU A 345 7.80 -4.81 -20.73
N LYS A 346 6.86 -5.56 -20.12
CA LYS A 346 5.41 -5.37 -20.34
C LYS A 346 4.93 -3.98 -19.91
N LEU A 347 5.37 -3.52 -18.73
CA LEU A 347 4.99 -2.22 -18.18
C LEU A 347 5.40 -1.06 -19.10
N LEU A 348 6.57 -1.13 -19.73
CA LEU A 348 7.01 -0.09 -20.67
C LEU A 348 6.04 0.01 -21.86
N LYS A 349 5.58 -1.11 -22.40
CA LYS A 349 4.60 -1.12 -23.48
C LYS A 349 3.24 -0.58 -23.04
N TYR A 350 2.76 -0.96 -21.84
CA TYR A 350 1.54 -0.38 -21.28
C TYR A 350 1.66 1.13 -21.04
N ARG A 351 2.83 1.64 -20.67
CA ARG A 351 3.07 3.10 -20.56
C ARG A 351 2.97 3.79 -21.92
N ASP A 352 3.46 3.16 -22.97
CA ASP A 352 3.35 3.71 -24.32
C ASP A 352 1.90 3.68 -24.83
N LEU A 353 1.13 2.64 -24.51
CA LEU A 353 -0.32 2.61 -24.77
C LEU A 353 -1.07 3.71 -24.00
N ALA A 354 -0.72 3.94 -22.73
CA ALA A 354 -1.32 4.99 -21.90
C ALA A 354 -1.13 6.40 -22.46
N LYS A 355 0.01 6.69 -23.11
CA LYS A 355 0.24 7.97 -23.79
C LYS A 355 -0.69 8.19 -24.99
N GLY A 356 -1.20 7.11 -25.60
CA GLY A 356 -2.08 7.17 -26.76
C GLY A 356 -3.56 7.39 -26.43
N GLU A 357 -3.95 7.30 -25.15
CA GLU A 357 -5.32 7.56 -24.71
C GLU A 357 -5.63 9.07 -24.73
N LYS A 358 -6.92 9.44 -24.64
CA LYS A 358 -7.34 10.85 -24.62
C LYS A 358 -7.86 11.25 -23.25
N ASP A 359 -7.27 12.32 -22.70
CA ASP A 359 -7.62 12.90 -21.40
C ASP A 359 -7.61 11.86 -20.26
N MET A 360 -6.63 10.94 -20.30
CA MET A 360 -6.57 9.77 -19.43
C MET A 360 -5.29 9.76 -18.58
N LEU A 361 -5.43 9.92 -17.27
CA LEU A 361 -4.33 9.92 -16.33
C LEU A 361 -4.30 8.61 -15.53
N PHE A 362 -3.13 7.98 -15.45
CA PHE A 362 -2.92 6.71 -14.74
C PHE A 362 -2.17 6.94 -13.43
N GLY A 363 -2.77 6.57 -12.31
CA GLY A 363 -2.27 6.89 -10.98
C GLY A 363 -2.33 5.73 -10.00
N GLY A 364 -1.81 5.97 -8.80
CA GLY A 364 -1.85 5.00 -7.70
C GLY A 364 -1.05 3.73 -7.95
N ARG A 365 -1.18 2.78 -7.02
CA ARG A 365 -0.40 1.53 -7.00
C ARG A 365 -0.64 0.69 -8.26
N LEU A 366 -1.91 0.48 -8.61
CA LEU A 366 -2.30 -0.44 -9.70
C LEU A 366 -2.14 0.21 -11.08
N GLY A 367 -2.51 1.49 -11.20
CA GLY A 367 -2.41 2.22 -12.48
C GLY A 367 -0.97 2.50 -12.90
N THR A 368 0.00 2.43 -11.98
CA THR A 368 1.42 2.65 -12.28
C THR A 368 2.32 1.43 -12.08
N TYR A 369 1.76 0.32 -11.57
CA TYR A 369 2.51 -0.89 -11.19
C TYR A 369 3.70 -0.59 -10.25
N LYS A 370 3.46 0.24 -9.23
CA LYS A 370 4.47 0.64 -8.24
C LYS A 370 3.93 0.42 -6.84
N TYR A 371 4.72 -0.19 -5.96
CA TYR A 371 4.37 -0.24 -4.54
C TYR A 371 4.43 1.18 -3.96
N LEU A 372 3.32 1.63 -3.37
CA LEU A 372 3.18 2.95 -2.78
C LEU A 372 2.62 2.79 -1.37
N ASP A 373 3.38 3.22 -0.36
CA ASP A 373 2.83 3.46 0.97
C ASP A 373 1.79 4.59 0.91
N MET A 374 0.94 4.68 1.93
CA MET A 374 -0.17 5.63 1.97
C MET A 374 0.28 7.08 1.69
N HIS A 375 1.33 7.55 2.37
CA HIS A 375 1.85 8.89 2.21
C HIS A 375 2.49 9.11 0.81
N MET A 376 3.07 8.08 0.20
CA MET A 376 3.58 8.15 -1.17
C MET A 376 2.45 8.23 -2.19
N ALA A 377 1.35 7.49 -1.98
CA ALA A 377 0.16 7.59 -2.82
C ALA A 377 -0.47 8.98 -2.76
N ILE A 378 -0.61 9.56 -1.55
CA ILE A 378 -1.10 10.93 -1.36
C ILE A 378 -0.16 11.94 -2.01
N GLY A 379 1.15 11.86 -1.74
CA GLY A 379 2.13 12.77 -2.33
C GLY A 379 2.16 12.70 -3.86
N SER A 380 2.02 11.49 -4.43
CA SER A 380 1.93 11.28 -5.87
C SER A 380 0.65 11.86 -6.46
N ALA A 381 -0.49 11.74 -5.77
CA ALA A 381 -1.75 12.35 -6.18
C ALA A 381 -1.68 13.89 -6.13
N LEU A 382 -1.14 14.46 -5.04
CA LEU A 382 -0.92 15.92 -4.95
C LEU A 382 -0.04 16.44 -6.09
N SER A 383 1.03 15.70 -6.44
CA SER A 383 1.88 16.04 -7.59
C SER A 383 1.12 15.98 -8.92
N MET A 384 0.33 14.92 -9.17
CA MET A 384 -0.50 14.83 -10.38
C MET A 384 -1.52 15.97 -10.45
N PHE A 385 -2.13 16.29 -9.32
CA PHE A 385 -3.09 17.38 -9.23
C PHE A 385 -2.45 18.72 -9.62
N ASP A 386 -1.31 19.07 -9.01
CA ASP A 386 -0.64 20.35 -9.26
C ASP A 386 -0.11 20.48 -10.70
N ASN A 387 0.40 19.38 -11.27
CA ASN A 387 1.15 19.44 -12.52
C ASN A 387 0.34 19.08 -13.76
N LYS A 388 -0.80 18.38 -13.63
CA LYS A 388 -1.59 17.90 -14.77
C LYS A 388 -3.05 18.35 -14.69
N ILE A 389 -3.69 18.26 -13.52
CA ILE A 389 -5.13 18.58 -13.37
C ILE A 389 -5.36 20.08 -13.21
N ARG A 390 -4.71 20.71 -12.22
CA ARG A 390 -4.84 22.15 -11.94
C ARG A 390 -4.52 23.01 -13.17
N PRO A 391 -3.42 22.80 -13.92
CA PRO A 391 -3.12 23.60 -15.11
C PRO A 391 -4.17 23.43 -16.22
N HIS A 392 -4.76 22.24 -16.38
CA HIS A 392 -5.82 22.02 -17.35
C HIS A 392 -7.05 22.89 -17.06
N PHE A 393 -7.56 22.84 -15.83
CA PHE A 393 -8.79 23.53 -15.46
C PHE A 393 -8.61 25.02 -15.13
N ALA A 394 -7.43 25.43 -14.63
CA ALA A 394 -7.17 26.82 -14.27
C ALA A 394 -6.58 27.65 -15.42
N GLU A 395 -5.78 27.02 -16.29
CA GLU A 395 -4.99 27.72 -17.31
C GLU A 395 -5.32 27.27 -18.75
N GLY A 396 -6.15 26.23 -18.92
CA GLY A 396 -6.51 25.69 -20.23
C GLY A 396 -5.41 24.84 -20.87
N ALA A 397 -4.46 24.33 -20.08
CA ALA A 397 -3.42 23.42 -20.57
C ALA A 397 -4.05 22.10 -21.07
N THR A 398 -3.49 21.49 -22.11
CA THR A 398 -3.96 20.17 -22.58
C THR A 398 -3.53 19.08 -21.60
N ILE A 399 -4.40 18.10 -21.35
CA ILE A 399 -4.01 16.90 -20.60
C ILE A 399 -3.16 16.00 -21.50
N GLU A 400 -1.92 15.76 -21.08
CA GLU A 400 -1.07 14.72 -21.64
C GLU A 400 -1.41 13.40 -20.94
N SER A 401 -2.01 12.46 -21.68
CA SER A 401 -2.37 11.16 -21.14
C SER A 401 -1.15 10.35 -20.71
N GLY A 402 -1.32 9.53 -19.67
CA GLY A 402 -0.27 8.72 -19.09
C GLY A 402 -0.16 8.86 -17.58
N GLY A 403 0.96 8.40 -17.02
CA GLY A 403 1.22 8.47 -15.58
C GLY A 403 1.88 9.78 -15.14
N VAL A 404 2.23 9.87 -13.85
CA VAL A 404 2.97 11.03 -13.28
C VAL A 404 4.31 11.29 -13.99
N ASP A 405 4.90 10.25 -14.59
CA ASP A 405 6.18 10.33 -15.32
C ASP A 405 6.00 10.62 -16.83
N ALA A 406 4.76 10.83 -17.31
CA ALA A 406 4.43 11.01 -18.73
C ALA A 406 4.52 12.46 -19.18
#